data_AF-A0A355RZX5-F1
#
_entry.id   AF-A0A355RZX5-F1
#
_cell.length_a   1.000
_cell.length_b   1.000
_cell.length_c   1.000
_cell.angle_alpha   90.00
_cell.angle_beta   90.00
_cell.angle_gamma   90.00
#
_symmetry.space_group_name_H-M   'P 1'
#
loop_
_entity.id
_entity.type
_entity.pdbx_description
1 polymer ?
#
loop_
_entity_poly.entity_id
_entity_poly.type
_entity_poly.pdbx_seq_one_letter_code
_entity_poly.pdbx_strand_id
1 'polypeptide(L)' 'MPDIGDFVFDKVACDNVQVLEKIEIWGYVSYKVFNPATGRVYKAAEEQLNMQGSLIRYDENYL' A
#
# COMPACT_ATOMS: atom_id res chain seq x y z
N MET A 1 6.21 2.27 6.12
CA MET A 1 4.77 2.50 5.86
C MET A 1 4.65 2.85 4.39
N PRO A 2 3.69 2.29 3.65
CA PRO A 2 3.56 2.57 2.24
C PRO A 2 3.10 4.00 2.05
N ASP A 3 3.64 4.63 1.02
CA ASP A 3 3.30 5.96 0.57
C ASP A 3 2.33 5.91 -0.62
N ILE A 4 1.76 7.06 -0.96
CA ILE A 4 0.86 7.15 -2.11
C ILE A 4 1.64 6.80 -3.38
N GLY A 5 1.13 5.84 -4.15
CA GLY A 5 1.77 5.30 -5.34
C GLY A 5 2.42 3.94 -5.15
N ASP A 6 2.70 3.52 -3.91
CA ASP A 6 3.32 2.23 -3.61
C ASP A 6 2.39 1.06 -3.94
N PHE A 7 3.00 -0.04 -4.40
CA PHE A 7 2.32 -1.33 -4.51
C PHE A 7 2.58 -2.16 -3.25
N VAL A 8 1.50 -2.64 -2.65
CA VAL A 8 1.50 -3.46 -1.44
C VAL A 8 0.63 -4.69 -1.64
N PHE A 9 0.89 -5.74 -0.88
CA PHE A 9 0.11 -6.98 -0.98
C PHE A 9 -1.03 -6.97 0.03
N ASP A 10 -2.27 -7.09 -0.44
CA ASP A 10 -3.44 -7.24 0.42
C ASP A 10 -3.61 -8.71 0.80
N LYS A 11 -3.50 -9.02 2.10
CA LYS A 11 -3.59 -10.40 2.61
C LYS A 11 -5.01 -10.99 2.54
N VAL A 12 -6.04 -10.15 2.48
CA VAL A 12 -7.44 -10.59 2.44
C VAL A 12 -7.91 -10.79 1.00
N ALA A 13 -7.55 -9.87 0.12
CA ALA A 13 -7.79 -10.05 -1.32
C ALA A 13 -6.81 -11.05 -1.96
N CYS A 14 -5.67 -11.32 -1.31
CA CYS A 14 -4.58 -12.14 -1.82
C CYS A 14 -4.03 -11.61 -3.16
N ASP A 15 -3.95 -10.28 -3.30
CA ASP A 15 -3.61 -9.56 -4.52
C ASP A 15 -2.66 -8.39 -4.24
N ASN A 16 -1.91 -7.97 -5.26
CA ASN A 16 -1.15 -6.71 -5.21
C ASN A 16 -2.08 -5.53 -5.49
N VAL A 17 -2.03 -4.52 -4.64
CA VAL A 17 -2.86 -3.31 -4.73
C VAL A 17 -1.98 -2.06 -4.64
N GLN A 18 -2.40 -0.99 -5.32
CA GLN A 18 -1.71 0.30 -5.30
C GLN A 18 -2.33 1.22 -4.25
N VAL A 19 -1.51 1.89 -3.45
CA VAL A 19 -1.97 2.91 -2.51
C VAL A 19 -2.30 4.20 -3.26
N LEU A 20 -3.52 4.68 -3.09
CA LEU A 20 -4.00 5.93 -3.67
C LEU A 20 -4.05 7.08 -2.64
N GLU A 21 -4.28 6.74 -1.37
CA GLU A 21 -4.40 7.71 -0.30
C GLU A 21 -4.02 7.06 1.04
N LYS A 22 -3.30 7.81 1.88
CA LYS A 22 -3.05 7.47 3.28
C LYS A 22 -3.96 8.32 4.16
N ILE A 23 -4.71 7.66 5.04
CA ILE A 23 -5.66 8.28 5.96
C ILE A 23 -5.22 7.94 7.38
N GLU A 24 -4.75 8.94 8.13
CA GLU A 24 -4.33 8.79 9.52
C GLU A 24 -5.26 9.60 10.43
N ILE A 25 -5.99 8.91 11.31
CA ILE A 25 -7.00 9.51 12.18
C ILE A 25 -6.85 8.88 13.55
N TRP A 26 -6.52 9.71 14.56
CA TRP A 26 -6.51 9.31 15.98
C TRP A 26 -5.58 8.11 16.26
N GLY A 27 -4.44 8.05 15.55
CA GLY A 27 -3.47 6.96 15.67
C GLY A 27 -3.78 5.72 14.84
N TYR A 28 -4.90 5.69 14.12
CA TYR A 28 -5.22 4.62 13.18
C TYR A 28 -4.85 5.01 11.75
N VAL A 29 -4.07 4.14 11.09
CA VAL A 29 -3.68 4.30 9.69
C VAL A 29 -4.51 3.36 8.82
N SER A 30 -5.19 3.95 7.84
CA SER A 30 -5.91 3.22 6.80
C SER A 30 -5.54 3.77 5.43
N TYR A 31 -5.70 2.93 4.42
CA TYR A 31 -5.29 3.24 3.06
C TYR A 31 -6.46 3.06 2.12
N LYS A 32 -6.61 3.99 1.19
CA LYS A 32 -7.43 3.77 -0.01
C LYS A 32 -6.55 3.10 -1.04
N VAL A 33 -6.93 1.91 -1.48
CA VAL A 33 -6.14 1.11 -2.40
C VAL A 33 -6.93 0.79 -3.67
N PHE A 34 -6.21 0.64 -4.78
CA PHE A 34 -6.73 0.16 -6.05
C PHE A 34 -6.18 -1.24 -6.33
N ASN A 35 -7.07 -2.20 -6.56
CA ASN A 35 -6.70 -3.53 -7.00
C ASN A 35 -6.76 -3.59 -8.54
N PRO A 36 -5.62 -3.65 -9.25
CA PRO A 36 -5.57 -3.74 -10.71
C PRO A 36 -6.10 -5.07 -11.26
N ALA A 37 -6.07 -6.17 -10.48
CA ALA A 37 -6.59 -7.46 -10.90
C ALA A 37 -8.11 -7.46 -11.01
N THR A 38 -8.80 -6.70 -10.16
CA THR A 38 -10.27 -6.61 -10.15
C THR A 38 -10.81 -5.27 -10.65
N GLY A 39 -9.95 -4.24 -10.80
CA GLY A 39 -10.34 -2.88 -11.15
C GLY A 39 -11.08 -2.13 -10.04
N ARG A 40 -11.03 -2.61 -8.79
CA ARG A 40 -11.82 -2.07 -7.67
C ARG A 40 -10.99 -1.16 -6.78
N VAL A 41 -11.62 -0.12 -6.25
CA VAL A 41 -11.05 0.77 -5.24
C VAL A 41 -11.77 0.53 -3.91
N TYR A 42 -11.01 0.35 -2.83
CA TYR A 42 -11.58 0.12 -1.50
C TYR A 42 -10.64 0.62 -0.40
N LYS A 43 -11.12 0.57 0.85
CA LYS A 43 -10.32 0.91 2.04
C LYS A 43 -9.75 -0.35 2.66
N ALA A 44 -8.47 -0.33 3.00
CA ALA A 44 -7.76 -1.38 3.70
C ALA A 44 -7.07 -0.82 4.94
N ALA A 45 -7.08 -1.56 6.04
CA ALA A 45 -6.31 -1.20 7.24
C ALA A 45 -4.82 -1.48 7.01
N GLU A 46 -3.93 -0.75 7.69
CA GLU A 46 -2.49 -1.04 7.65
C GLU A 46 -2.19 -2.52 7.96
N GLU A 47 -2.90 -3.09 8.93
CA GLU A 47 -2.74 -4.47 9.36
C GLU A 47 -3.11 -5.50 8.27
N GLN A 48 -3.97 -5.15 7.30
CA GLN A 48 -4.31 -6.03 6.18
C GLN A 48 -3.25 -6.01 5.08
N LEU A 49 -2.50 -4.92 4.97
CA LEU A 49 -1.53 -4.70 3.91
C LEU A 49 -0.16 -5.21 4.34
N ASN A 50 0.50 -5.96 3.46
CA ASN A 50 1.85 -6.43 3.67
C ASN A 50 2.81 -5.60 2.80
N MET A 51 3.73 -4.92 3.48
CA MET A 51 4.73 -4.02 2.86
C MET A 51 5.94 -4.79 2.30
N GLN A 52 5.99 -6.12 2.46
CA GLN A 52 7.12 -6.95 1.99
C GLN A 52 7.34 -6.92 0.46
N GLY A 53 6.43 -6.33 -0.32
CA GLY A 53 6.53 -6.21 -1.78
C GLY A 53 7.40 -5.09 -2.32
N SER A 54 7.82 -4.10 -1.51
CA SER A 54 8.64 -2.98 -2.00
C SER A 54 9.65 -2.52 -0.96
N LEU A 55 10.70 -3.32 -0.74
CA LEU A 55 11.96 -2.81 -0.23
C LEU A 55 12.86 -2.42 -1.41
N ILE A 56 12.36 -1.66 -2.38
CA ILE A 56 13.24 -0.92 -3.29
C ILE A 56 13.74 0.29 -2.49
N ARG A 57 14.78 0.07 -1.69
CA ARG A 57 15.63 1.16 -1.21
C ARG A 57 16.25 1.78 -2.46
N TYR A 58 15.71 2.90 -2.92
CA TYR A 58 16.45 3.76 -3.84
C TYR A 58 17.68 4.27 -3.07
N ASP A 59 18.82 3.64 -3.31
CA ASP A 59 20.12 4.12 -2.85
C ASP A 59 20.44 5.33 -3.73
N GLU A 60 20.10 6.54 -3.26
CA GLU A 60 20.37 7.81 -3.95
C GLU A 60 21.86 8.20 -3.89
N ASN A 61 22.78 7.22 -3.98
CA ASN A 61 24.21 7.46 -3.98
C ASN A 61 24.72 7.46 -5.44
N TYR A 62 24.39 8.53 -6.16
CA TYR A 62 25.06 8.84 -7.43
C TYR A 62 26.46 9.39 -7.12
N LEU A 63 27.49 8.58 -7.35
CA LEU A 63 28.90 8.99 -7.33
C LEU A 63 29.25 9.88 -8.53
#